data_AF-A0A345CTZ0-F1
#
_entry.id   AF-A0A345CTZ0-F1
#
_cell.length_a   1.000
_cell.length_b   1.000
_cell.length_c   1.000
_cell.angle_alpha   90.00
_cell.angle_beta   90.00
_cell.angle_gamma   90.00
#
_symmetry.space_group_name_H-M   'P 1'
#
loop_
_entity.id
_entity.type
_entity.pdbx_description
1 polymer ?
#
loop_
_entity_poly.entity_id
_entity_poly.type
_entity_poly.pdbx_seq_one_letter_code
_entity_poly.pdbx_strand_id
1 'polypeptide(L)'
;MFINSVINRAIEMDTSISFNCNGYKMLGMKEDARYMLVSENNYRAFVRDGDSYRTYRLTCTNSYPYYQLRYIPGNKQEIRLQMTEDTLIEDMNKVMKR
;
A
#
# COMPACT_ATOMS: atom_id res chain seq x y z
N MET A 1 -13.42 18.86 11.50
CA MET A 1 -11.96 18.81 11.27
C MET A 1 -11.19 18.14 12.42
N PHE A 2 -11.80 17.28 13.24
CA PHE A 2 -11.13 16.62 14.38
C PHE A 2 -10.83 15.12 14.17
N ILE A 3 -11.54 14.45 13.26
CA ILE A 3 -11.41 12.98 13.08
C ILE A 3 -10.10 12.62 12.36
N ASN A 4 -9.67 13.41 11.37
CA ASN A 4 -8.44 13.15 10.63
C ASN A 4 -7.18 13.28 11.50
N SER A 5 -7.15 14.19 12.48
CA SER A 5 -5.98 14.34 13.35
C SER A 5 -5.81 13.14 14.30
N VAL A 6 -6.90 12.57 14.81
CA VAL A 6 -6.86 11.39 15.68
C VAL A 6 -6.38 10.16 14.91
N ILE A 7 -6.90 9.92 13.71
CA ILE A 7 -6.48 8.78 12.88
C ILE A 7 -5.02 8.93 12.46
N ASN A 8 -4.59 10.12 12.04
CA ASN A 8 -3.19 10.35 11.67
C ASN A 8 -2.26 10.11 12.86
N ARG A 9 -2.66 10.55 14.06
CA ARG A 9 -1.88 10.32 15.27
C ARG A 9 -1.82 8.84 15.67
N ALA A 10 -2.94 8.12 15.56
CA ALA A 10 -2.97 6.68 15.79
C ALA A 10 -2.03 5.93 14.83
N ILE A 11 -2.06 6.28 13.53
CA ILE A 11 -1.13 5.70 12.55
C ILE A 11 0.32 6.00 12.96
N GLU A 12 0.67 7.23 13.36
CA GLU A 12 2.04 7.53 13.78
C GLU A 12 2.50 6.75 15.02
N MET A 13 1.60 6.46 15.96
CA MET A 13 1.93 5.79 17.23
C MET A 13 1.94 4.27 17.12
N ASP A 14 1.00 3.69 16.36
CA ASP A 14 0.77 2.24 16.33
C ASP A 14 1.53 1.55 15.17
N THR A 15 2.30 2.30 14.39
CA THR A 15 3.04 1.77 13.24
C THR A 15 4.54 2.02 13.33
N SER A 16 5.29 1.20 12.61
CA SER A 16 6.74 1.29 12.49
C SER A 16 7.15 2.19 11.31
N ILE A 17 8.33 2.81 11.40
CA ILE A 17 8.99 3.52 10.28
C ILE A 17 9.65 2.56 9.27
N SER A 18 9.71 1.27 9.60
CA SER A 18 10.31 0.23 8.75
C SER A 18 9.50 -1.06 8.79
N PHE A 19 9.64 -1.87 7.75
CA PHE A 19 9.17 -3.26 7.72
C PHE A 19 10.38 -4.19 7.65
N ASN A 20 10.17 -5.50 7.54
CA ASN A 20 11.25 -6.43 7.22
C ASN A 20 10.73 -7.49 6.25
N CYS A 21 11.25 -7.46 5.02
CA CYS A 21 11.10 -8.52 4.04
C CYS A 21 12.49 -8.99 3.63
N ASN A 22 12.93 -10.17 4.12
CA ASN A 22 14.22 -10.75 3.78
C ASN A 22 15.43 -9.78 3.93
N GLY A 23 15.42 -8.97 5.00
CA GLY A 23 16.47 -7.97 5.27
C GLY A 23 16.22 -6.59 4.65
N TYR A 24 15.24 -6.46 3.77
CA TYR A 24 14.81 -5.17 3.21
C TYR A 24 13.85 -4.45 4.16
N LYS A 25 14.10 -3.17 4.45
CA LYS A 25 13.46 -2.49 5.58
C LYS A 25 12.65 -1.24 5.27
N MET A 26 12.74 -0.66 4.08
CA MET A 26 12.12 0.64 3.78
C MET A 26 11.71 0.71 2.31
N LEU A 27 10.53 1.27 2.02
CA LEU A 27 10.20 1.69 0.66
C LEU A 27 11.15 2.85 0.31
N GLY A 28 11.94 2.70 -0.75
CA GLY A 28 12.89 3.74 -1.16
C GLY A 28 12.26 5.14 -1.21
N MET A 29 12.94 6.12 -0.61
CA MET A 29 12.68 7.57 -0.67
C MET A 29 11.34 8.09 -0.12
N LYS A 30 10.55 7.32 0.65
CA LYS A 30 9.37 7.86 1.34
C LYS A 30 9.60 7.98 2.85
N GLU A 31 10.16 9.10 3.28
CA GLU A 31 10.52 9.39 4.68
C GLU A 31 9.33 9.30 5.65
N ASP A 32 8.11 9.52 5.16
CA ASP A 32 6.88 9.52 5.97
C ASP A 32 6.05 8.22 5.87
N ALA A 33 6.61 7.17 5.28
CA ALA A 33 5.92 5.89 5.20
C ALA A 33 5.87 5.19 6.57
N ARG A 34 4.71 4.62 6.87
CA ARG A 34 4.37 3.97 8.14
C ARG A 34 3.89 2.55 7.87
N TYR A 35 4.33 1.58 8.68
CA TYR A 35 4.10 0.16 8.42
C TYR A 35 3.51 -0.55 9.64
N MET A 36 2.41 -1.26 9.43
CA MET A 36 1.76 -2.09 10.44
C MET A 36 1.86 -3.54 10.02
N LEU A 37 2.46 -4.40 10.85
CA LEU A 37 2.44 -5.84 10.62
C LEU A 37 1.01 -6.35 10.81
N VAL A 38 0.44 -6.99 9.79
CA VAL A 38 -0.92 -7.56 9.84
C VAL A 38 -0.84 -9.05 10.12
N SER A 39 0.07 -9.74 9.46
CA SER A 39 0.39 -11.15 9.68
C SER A 39 1.81 -11.42 9.19
N GLU A 40 2.30 -12.63 9.39
CA GLU A 40 3.60 -13.03 8.85
C GLU A 40 3.70 -12.66 7.35
N ASN A 41 4.82 -12.02 6.98
CA ASN A 41 5.12 -11.54 5.62
C ASN A 41 4.11 -10.54 5.02
N ASN A 42 3.18 -10.00 5.80
CA ASN A 42 2.15 -9.09 5.30
C ASN A 42 2.04 -7.86 6.20
N TYR A 43 2.21 -6.70 5.57
CA TYR A 43 2.14 -5.41 6.21
C TYR A 43 1.07 -4.54 5.55
N ARG A 44 0.49 -3.63 6.32
CA ARG A 44 -0.20 -2.45 5.82
C ARG A 44 0.82 -1.33 5.75
N ALA A 45 0.97 -0.71 4.59
CA ALA A 45 1.80 0.48 4.44
C ALA A 45 0.90 1.71 4.28
N PHE A 46 1.22 2.77 5.01
CA PHE A 46 0.54 4.06 4.97
C PHE A 46 1.55 5.09 4.48
N VAL A 47 1.22 5.75 3.39
CA VAL A 47 2.07 6.77 2.77
C VAL A 47 1.33 8.09 2.82
N ARG A 48 1.96 9.11 3.38
CA ARG A 48 1.37 10.44 3.49
C ARG A 48 1.07 11.02 2.11
N ASP A 49 -0.12 11.59 1.97
CA ASP A 49 -0.63 12.29 0.78
C ASP A 49 -1.45 13.51 1.24
N GLY A 50 -0.79 14.67 1.30
CA GLY A 50 -1.32 15.86 1.95
C GLY A 50 -1.65 15.62 3.43
N ASP A 51 -2.89 15.91 3.82
CA ASP A 51 -3.39 15.75 5.19
C ASP A 51 -3.90 14.33 5.50
N SER A 52 -3.72 13.39 4.56
CA SER A 52 -4.26 12.04 4.63
C SER A 52 -3.19 10.98 4.36
N TYR A 53 -3.57 9.71 4.49
CA TYR A 53 -2.72 8.58 4.16
C TYR A 53 -3.32 7.75 3.02
N ARG A 54 -2.53 7.54 1.97
CA ARG A 54 -2.79 6.46 1.03
C ARG A 54 -2.38 5.14 1.68
N THR A 55 -3.23 4.14 1.52
CA THR A 55 -3.02 2.84 2.16
C THR A 55 -2.67 1.79 1.12
N TYR A 56 -1.74 0.92 1.45
CA TYR A 56 -1.24 -0.14 0.58
C TYR A 56 -1.15 -1.46 1.33
N ARG A 57 -1.34 -2.57 0.60
CA ARG A 57 -0.94 -3.91 1.03
C ARG A 57 0.51 -4.12 0.61
N LEU A 58 1.38 -4.41 1.57
CA LEU A 58 2.76 -4.78 1.34
C LEU A 58 2.91 -6.25 1.70
N THR A 59 3.20 -7.09 0.72
CA THR A 59 3.41 -8.53 0.92
C THR A 59 4.85 -8.86 0.57
N CYS A 60 5.59 -9.47 1.50
CA CYS A 60 6.96 -9.90 1.26
C CYS A 60 6.99 -11.02 0.20
N THR A 61 8.03 -11.02 -0.62
CA THR A 61 8.28 -12.04 -1.65
C THR A 61 9.73 -12.52 -1.56
N ASN A 62 10.00 -13.66 -2.21
CA ASN A 62 11.34 -14.25 -2.23
C ASN A 62 12.23 -13.74 -3.39
N SER A 63 11.71 -12.83 -4.22
CA SER A 63 12.40 -12.27 -5.38
C SER A 63 12.52 -10.76 -5.23
N TYR A 64 13.69 -10.20 -5.58
CA TYR A 64 13.91 -8.75 -5.59
C TYR A 64 12.75 -8.01 -6.30
N PRO A 65 12.17 -6.92 -5.72
CA PRO A 65 12.64 -6.16 -4.56
C PRO A 65 12.24 -6.73 -3.18
N TYR A 66 11.84 -8.01 -3.12
CA TYR A 66 11.43 -8.76 -1.92
C TYR A 66 10.10 -8.32 -1.32
N TYR A 67 9.34 -7.50 -2.01
CA TYR A 67 7.97 -7.17 -1.66
C TYR A 67 7.14 -6.84 -2.90
N GLN A 68 5.83 -6.96 -2.76
CA GLN A 68 4.82 -6.41 -3.65
C GLN A 68 4.02 -5.36 -2.89
N LEU A 69 3.84 -4.20 -3.50
CA LEU A 69 3.00 -3.13 -2.97
C LEU A 69 1.75 -2.99 -3.83
N ARG A 70 0.57 -3.09 -3.23
CA ARG A 70 -0.72 -2.92 -3.92
C ARG A 70 -1.54 -1.82 -3.27
N TYR A 71 -2.06 -0.88 -4.05
CA TYR A 71 -2.92 0.17 -3.55
C TYR A 71 -4.21 -0.38 -2.97
N ILE A 72 -4.73 0.24 -1.91
CA ILE A 72 -6.03 -0.08 -1.33
C ILE A 72 -6.93 1.16 -1.47
N PRO A 73 -7.96 1.10 -2.33
CA PRO A 73 -8.90 2.19 -2.51
C PRO A 73 -9.57 2.62 -1.20
N GLY A 74 -9.56 3.92 -0.94
CA GLY A 74 -10.14 4.53 0.26
C GLY A 74 -11.59 4.99 0.08
N ASN A 75 -12.06 5.13 -1.17
CA ASN A 75 -13.43 5.59 -1.46
C ASN A 75 -14.03 4.91 -2.70
N LYS A 76 -15.34 5.14 -2.91
CA LYS A 76 -16.12 4.52 -3.98
C LYS A 76 -15.61 4.86 -5.38
N GLN A 77 -15.11 6.09 -5.59
CA GLN A 77 -14.56 6.52 -6.87
C GLN A 77 -13.27 5.77 -7.19
N GLU A 78 -12.36 5.65 -6.23
CA GLU A 78 -11.12 4.89 -6.39
C GLU A 78 -11.38 3.41 -6.63
N ILE A 79 -12.36 2.81 -5.95
CA ILE A 79 -12.75 1.42 -6.21
C ILE A 79 -13.20 1.24 -7.66
N ARG A 80 -14.01 2.18 -8.18
CA ARG A 80 -14.45 2.16 -9.59
C ARG A 80 -13.28 2.27 -10.56
N LEU A 81 -12.33 3.16 -10.28
CA LEU A 81 -11.14 3.31 -11.12
C LEU A 81 -10.32 2.01 -11.14
N GLN A 82 -10.10 1.39 -9.97
CA GLN A 82 -9.38 0.11 -9.90
C GLN A 82 -10.10 -1.00 -10.67
N MET A 83 -11.42 -1.13 -10.53
CA MET A 83 -12.19 -2.13 -11.28
C MET A 83 -12.08 -1.92 -12.80
N THR A 84 -12.13 -0.67 -13.26
CA THR A 84 -11.96 -0.35 -14.68
C THR A 84 -10.55 -0.70 -15.16
N GLU A 85 -9.52 -0.34 -14.39
CA GLU A 85 -8.13 -0.69 -14.70
C GLU A 85 -7.94 -2.20 -14.81
N ASP A 86 -8.45 -2.96 -13.83
CA ASP A 86 -8.37 -4.43 -13.82
C ASP A 86 -9.05 -5.03 -15.07
N THR A 87 -10.19 -4.48 -15.47
CA THR A 87 -10.92 -4.89 -16.69
C THR A 87 -10.09 -4.64 -17.95
N LEU A 88 -9.49 -3.45 -18.07
CA LEU A 88 -8.66 -3.08 -19.22
C LEU A 88 -7.41 -3.95 -19.33
N ILE A 89 -6.78 -4.29 -18.21
CA ILE A 89 -5.63 -5.20 -18.16
C ILE A 89 -6.04 -6.59 -18.63
N GLU A 90 -7.20 -7.09 -18.20
CA GLU A 90 -7.71 -8.38 -18.64
C GLU A 90 -7.94 -8.42 -20.16
N ASP A 91 -8.58 -7.39 -20.70
CA ASP A 91 -8.86 -7.28 -22.14
C ASP A 91 -7.57 -7.18 -22.96
N MET A 92 -6.62 -6.37 -22.52
CA MET A 92 -5.31 -6.26 -23.17
C MET A 92 -4.58 -7.61 -23.20
N ASN A 93 -4.59 -8.36 -22.09
CA ASN A 93 -3.96 -9.68 -22.02
C ASN A 93 -4.61 -10.70 -22.96
N LYS A 94 -5.93 -10.61 -23.20
CA LYS A 94 -6.63 -11.45 -24.18
C LYS A 94 -6.21 -11.10 -25.61
N VAL A 95 -6.00 -9.82 -25.91
CA VAL A 95 -5.53 -9.37 -27.23
C VAL A 95 -4.08 -9.79 -27.49
N MET A 96 -3.19 -9.65 -26.49
CA MET A 96 -1.76 -9.97 -26.63
C MET A 96 -1.46 -11.48 -26.68
N LYS A 97 -2.36 -12.34 -26.20
CA LYS A 97 -2.21 -13.81 -26.26
C LYS A 97 -2.68 -14.42 -27.59
N ARG A 98 -3.04 -13.60 -28.58
CA ARG A 98 -3.29 -13.99 -29.98
C ARG A 98 -2.08 -13.69 -30.83
#